data_AF-A0A6B2G9R4-F1
#
_entry.id   AF-A0A6B2G9R4-F1
#
_cell.length_a   1.000
_cell.length_b   1.000
_cell.length_c   1.000
_cell.angle_alpha   90.00
_cell.angle_beta   90.00
_cell.angle_gamma   90.00
#
_symmetry.space_group_name_H-M   'P 1'
#
loop_
_entity.id
_entity.type
_entity.pdbx_description
1 polymer ?
#
loop_
_entity_poly.entity_id
_entity_poly.type
_entity_poly.pdbx_seq_one_letter_code
_entity_poly.pdbx_strand_id
1 'polypeptide(L)'
;PKGLIFAIASLRKTLLLYDLRSYDKGPFFEFSIPISSTFGPPEPNLVVSSSVSSFEFSADGQKIATLALNESEIVVSIIDSFEGRVFSCISCPVPYGYLDPIKDPENSCRKMGISLSATPDSNYFLSFIAKRRLDLYLQAWKFDNGQ
;
A
#
# COMPACT_ATOMS: atom_id res chain seq x y z
N PRO A 1 2.27 -18.30 -2.11
CA PRO A 1 1.61 -17.77 -3.32
C PRO A 1 1.10 -18.93 -4.17
N LYS A 2 -0.22 -19.08 -4.30
CA LYS A 2 -0.80 -20.09 -5.19
C LYS A 2 -0.81 -19.57 -6.63
N GLY A 3 0.27 -19.86 -7.37
CA GLY A 3 0.42 -19.47 -8.77
C GLY A 3 1.76 -18.79 -9.03
N LEU A 4 2.17 -18.76 -10.30
CA LEU A 4 3.34 -17.99 -10.75
C LEU A 4 2.88 -16.58 -11.11
N ILE A 5 2.39 -15.83 -10.11
CA ILE A 5 1.86 -14.48 -10.29
C ILE A 5 2.86 -13.48 -9.72
N PHE A 6 3.05 -12.36 -10.41
CA PHE A 6 3.73 -11.19 -9.86
C PHE A 6 2.90 -9.94 -10.12
N ALA A 7 3.15 -8.90 -9.32
CA ALA A 7 2.47 -7.62 -9.45
C ALA A 7 3.47 -6.49 -9.63
N ILE A 8 3.03 -5.43 -10.30
CA ILE A 8 3.76 -4.18 -10.47
C ILE A 8 2.85 -3.05 -10.03
N ALA A 9 3.34 -2.19 -9.12
CA ALA A 9 2.70 -0.92 -8.84
C ALA A 9 3.09 0.10 -9.92
N SER A 10 2.10 0.61 -10.64
CA SER A 10 2.26 1.64 -11.67
C SER A 10 2.35 3.04 -11.04
N LEU A 11 3.00 3.96 -11.75
CA LEU A 11 3.00 5.40 -11.43
C LEU A 11 1.56 5.99 -11.39
N ARG A 12 0.60 5.33 -12.04
CA ARG A 12 -0.82 5.71 -12.01
C ARG A 12 -1.58 5.20 -10.79
N LYS A 13 -0.89 4.68 -9.77
CA LYS A 13 -1.49 4.18 -8.52
C LYS A 13 -2.39 2.96 -8.76
N THR A 14 -2.04 2.18 -9.78
CA THR A 14 -2.70 0.91 -10.10
C THR A 14 -1.76 -0.25 -9.83
N LEU A 15 -2.30 -1.36 -9.35
CA LEU A 15 -1.60 -2.65 -9.29
C LEU A 15 -1.93 -3.41 -10.56
N LEU A 16 -0.89 -3.84 -11.27
CA LEU A 16 -0.95 -4.64 -12.48
C LEU A 16 -0.49 -6.05 -12.14
N LEU A 17 -1.35 -7.05 -12.34
CA LEU A 17 -1.04 -8.45 -12.05
C LEU A 17 -0.74 -9.21 -13.34
N TYR A 18 0.32 -10.00 -13.29
CA TYR A 18 0.85 -10.76 -14.41
C TYR A 18 1.01 -12.23 -14.04
N ASP A 19 0.67 -13.11 -14.98
CA ASP A 19 1.09 -14.51 -14.92
C ASP A 19 2.50 -14.58 -15.53
N LEU A 20 3.47 -15.10 -14.78
CA LEU A 20 4.85 -15.27 -15.21
C LEU A 20 4.99 -16.10 -16.48
N ARG A 21 4.03 -16.99 -16.77
CA ARG A 21 4.04 -17.85 -17.96
C ARG A 21 3.62 -17.12 -19.23
N SER A 22 2.90 -16.00 -19.10
CA SER A 22 2.35 -15.25 -20.22
C SER A 22 2.42 -13.74 -20.02
N TYR A 23 3.46 -13.28 -19.32
CA TYR A 23 3.63 -11.88 -18.95
C TYR A 23 3.77 -10.95 -20.17
N ASP A 24 4.22 -11.51 -21.30
CA ASP A 24 4.33 -10.87 -22.60
C ASP A 24 2.98 -10.42 -23.19
N LYS A 25 1.88 -11.00 -22.72
CA LYS A 25 0.51 -10.63 -23.13
C LYS A 25 -0.06 -9.42 -22.39
N GLY A 26 0.69 -8.89 -21.43
CA GLY A 26 0.23 -7.80 -20.56
C GLY A 26 -0.41 -8.31 -19.26
N PRO A 27 -0.92 -7.39 -18.41
CA PRO A 27 -1.54 -7.75 -17.16
C PRO A 27 -2.88 -8.45 -17.42
N PHE A 28 -3.14 -9.54 -16.69
CA PHE A 28 -4.43 -10.20 -16.75
C PHE A 28 -5.47 -9.51 -15.85
N PHE A 29 -5.01 -8.69 -14.90
CA PHE A 29 -5.86 -7.94 -14.00
C PHE A 29 -5.21 -6.62 -13.58
N GLU A 30 -6.02 -5.57 -13.47
CA GLU A 30 -5.61 -4.23 -13.05
C GLU A 30 -6.65 -3.65 -12.08
N PHE A 31 -6.18 -3.05 -10.98
CA PHE A 31 -7.05 -2.30 -10.08
C PHE A 31 -6.34 -1.11 -9.43
N SER A 32 -7.13 -0.11 -9.03
CA SER A 32 -6.66 1.09 -8.35
C SER A 32 -6.38 0.82 -6.88
N ILE A 33 -5.24 1.32 -6.40
CA ILE A 33 -4.86 1.24 -5.00
C ILE A 33 -5.59 2.37 -4.24
N PRO A 34 -6.20 2.08 -3.08
CA PRO A 34 -6.73 3.11 -2.20
C PRO A 34 -5.64 4.09 -1.76
N ILE A 35 -5.92 5.38 -1.91
CA ILE A 35 -4.99 6.46 -1.52
C ILE A 35 -5.57 7.37 -0.44
N SER A 36 -6.72 7.00 0.13
CA SER A 36 -7.38 7.67 1.25
C SER A 36 -8.09 6.62 2.10
N SER A 37 -8.09 6.78 3.42
CA SER A 37 -8.86 5.90 4.31
C SER A 37 -10.35 6.23 4.35
N THR A 38 -10.74 7.42 3.89
CA THR A 38 -12.16 7.80 3.77
C THR A 38 -12.75 7.12 2.54
N PHE A 39 -13.57 6.09 2.76
CA PHE A 39 -14.41 5.50 1.72
C PHE A 39 -15.51 6.48 1.32
N GLY A 40 -15.32 7.11 0.17
CA GLY A 40 -16.29 7.94 -0.54
C GLY A 40 -15.65 8.36 -1.86
N PRO A 41 -16.41 8.75 -2.89
CA PRO A 41 -15.80 9.48 -4.00
C PRO A 41 -15.02 10.62 -3.34
N PRO A 42 -13.70 10.73 -3.56
CA PRO A 42 -12.98 11.87 -3.05
C PRO A 42 -13.77 13.07 -3.56
N GLU A 43 -14.16 14.00 -2.68
CA GLU A 43 -14.42 15.32 -3.23
C GLU A 43 -13.18 15.63 -4.08
N PRO A 44 -13.34 15.93 -5.39
CA PRO A 44 -12.28 15.82 -6.38
C PRO A 44 -11.05 16.72 -6.12
N ASN A 45 -11.00 17.40 -4.97
CA ASN A 45 -10.03 18.39 -4.55
C ASN A 45 -9.26 18.03 -3.26
N LEU A 46 -9.45 16.86 -2.64
CA LEU A 46 -8.84 16.57 -1.32
C LEU A 46 -7.48 15.86 -1.35
N VAL A 47 -7.16 15.09 -2.40
CA VAL A 47 -5.84 14.43 -2.54
C VAL A 47 -5.29 14.75 -3.92
N VAL A 48 -4.38 15.72 -3.99
CA VAL A 48 -3.82 16.20 -5.27
C VAL A 48 -2.71 15.26 -5.75
N SER A 49 -1.97 14.67 -4.83
CA SER A 49 -0.85 13.78 -5.12
C SER A 49 -0.76 12.61 -4.12
N SER A 50 -0.28 11.46 -4.60
CA SER A 50 0.04 10.32 -3.73
C SER A 50 1.05 9.40 -4.41
N SER A 51 1.74 8.59 -3.62
CA SER A 51 2.76 7.65 -4.09
C SER A 51 2.64 6.33 -3.36
N VAL A 52 2.85 5.23 -4.09
CA VAL A 52 2.87 3.87 -3.53
C VAL A 52 4.31 3.57 -3.10
N SER A 53 4.51 3.27 -1.82
CA SER A 53 5.85 2.97 -1.30
C SER A 53 6.17 1.49 -1.43
N SER A 54 5.24 0.62 -1.06
CA SER A 54 5.43 -0.83 -1.05
C SER A 54 4.10 -1.57 -1.13
N PHE A 55 4.15 -2.82 -1.59
CA PHE A 55 3.06 -3.76 -1.49
C PHE A 55 3.62 -5.17 -1.31
N GLU A 56 2.82 -6.06 -0.73
CA GLU A 56 3.23 -7.45 -0.50
C GLU A 56 2.02 -8.39 -0.52
N PHE A 57 2.23 -9.58 -1.05
CA PHE A 57 1.25 -10.66 -1.03
C PHE A 57 1.23 -11.33 0.34
N SER A 58 0.05 -11.79 0.76
CA SER A 58 -0.05 -12.85 1.76
C SER A 58 0.62 -14.14 1.25
N ALA A 59 1.04 -14.99 2.18
CA ALA A 59 1.74 -16.24 1.91
C ALA A 59 0.88 -17.24 1.13
N ASP A 60 -0.46 -17.17 1.22
CA ASP A 60 -1.36 -17.92 0.35
C ASP A 60 -1.56 -17.26 -1.03
N GLY A 61 -1.21 -15.97 -1.14
CA GLY A 61 -1.34 -15.15 -2.33
C GLY A 61 -2.77 -14.69 -2.62
N GLN A 62 -3.68 -14.75 -1.65
CA GLN A 62 -5.08 -14.31 -1.81
C GLN A 62 -5.29 -12.82 -1.52
N LYS A 63 -4.40 -12.22 -0.74
CA LYS A 63 -4.48 -10.82 -0.33
C LYS A 63 -3.21 -10.09 -0.71
N ILE A 64 -3.34 -8.79 -0.94
CA ILE A 64 -2.22 -7.87 -1.12
C ILE A 64 -2.38 -6.75 -0.08
N ALA A 65 -1.37 -6.58 0.75
CA ALA A 65 -1.23 -5.39 1.59
C ALA A 65 -0.50 -4.31 0.79
N THR A 66 -1.02 -3.09 0.75
CA THR A 66 -0.39 -1.96 0.04
C THR A 66 -0.19 -0.80 0.99
N LEU A 67 0.89 -0.05 0.78
CA LEU A 67 1.18 1.17 1.51
C LEU A 67 1.34 2.32 0.53
N ALA A 68 0.47 3.32 0.69
CA ALA A 68 0.50 4.56 -0.04
C ALA A 68 0.70 5.74 0.91
N LEU A 69 1.35 6.79 0.41
CA LEU A 69 1.50 8.07 1.08
C LEU A 69 0.77 9.12 0.26
N ASN A 70 -0.04 9.94 0.91
CA ASN A 70 -0.60 11.14 0.33
C ASN A 70 -0.11 12.39 1.10
N GLU A 71 -0.72 13.53 0.84
CA GLU A 71 -0.36 14.82 1.45
C GLU A 71 -0.58 14.89 2.97
N SER A 72 -1.50 14.09 3.50
CA SER A 72 -2.03 14.18 4.87
C SER A 72 -1.88 12.91 5.71
N GLU A 73 -1.78 11.75 5.08
CA GLU A 73 -1.78 10.44 5.74
C GLU A 73 -0.99 9.36 4.99
N ILE A 74 -0.61 8.33 5.74
CA ILE A 74 -0.15 7.05 5.20
C ILE A 74 -1.36 6.12 5.18
N VAL A 75 -1.65 5.55 4.02
CA VAL A 75 -2.80 4.67 3.81
C VAL A 75 -2.29 3.25 3.65
N VAL A 76 -2.75 2.36 4.52
CA VAL A 76 -2.51 0.93 4.42
C VAL A 76 -3.81 0.25 4.05
N SER A 77 -3.81 -0.52 2.96
CA SER A 77 -5.00 -1.25 2.53
C SER A 77 -4.74 -2.72 2.29
N ILE A 78 -5.75 -3.52 2.57
CA ILE A 78 -5.78 -4.96 2.32
C ILE A 78 -6.75 -5.20 1.17
N ILE A 79 -6.26 -5.79 0.09
CA ILE A 79 -6.98 -5.93 -1.16
C ILE A 79 -6.99 -7.41 -1.56
N ASP A 80 -8.12 -7.89 -2.08
CA ASP A 80 -8.19 -9.20 -2.73
C ASP A 80 -7.31 -9.21 -3.98
N SER A 81 -6.40 -10.19 -4.09
CA SER A 81 -5.45 -10.26 -5.20
C SER A 81 -6.10 -10.62 -6.54
N PHE A 82 -7.28 -11.23 -6.55
CA PHE A 82 -7.94 -11.72 -7.76
C PHE A 82 -9.10 -10.84 -8.20
N GLU A 83 -9.79 -10.21 -7.24
CA GLU A 83 -10.95 -9.37 -7.50
C GLU A 83 -10.66 -7.86 -7.35
N GLY A 84 -9.53 -7.49 -6.73
CA GLY A 84 -9.21 -6.09 -6.46
C GLY A 84 -10.13 -5.44 -5.42
N ARG A 85 -10.93 -6.25 -4.73
CA ARG A 85 -11.85 -5.79 -3.68
C ARG A 85 -11.07 -5.36 -2.44
N VAL A 86 -11.33 -4.15 -1.97
CA VAL A 86 -10.70 -3.65 -0.73
C VAL A 86 -11.45 -4.22 0.48
N PHE A 87 -10.73 -4.96 1.33
CA PHE A 87 -11.27 -5.51 2.59
C PHE A 87 -11.18 -4.50 3.73
N SER A 88 -10.05 -3.81 3.83
CA SER A 88 -9.79 -2.85 4.90
C SER A 88 -8.87 -1.75 4.38
N CYS A 89 -9.05 -0.55 4.91
CA CYS A 89 -8.23 0.62 4.62
C CYS A 89 -8.03 1.39 5.92
N ILE A 90 -6.79 1.67 6.26
CA ILE A 90 -6.39 2.22 7.55
C ILE A 90 -5.57 3.47 7.29
N SER A 91 -5.96 4.57 7.93
CA SER A 91 -5.13 5.77 7.98
C SER A 91 -4.16 5.71 9.14
N CYS A 92 -2.89 5.92 8.83
CA CYS A 92 -1.84 6.14 9.79
C CYS A 92 -1.42 7.62 9.69
N PRO A 93 -1.43 8.37 10.80
CA PRO A 93 -0.99 9.75 10.78
C PRO A 93 0.48 9.81 10.40
N VAL A 94 0.83 10.79 9.55
CA VAL A 94 2.23 11.05 9.21
C VAL A 94 2.96 11.46 10.51
N PRO A 95 4.15 10.90 10.82
CA PRO A 95 4.87 11.27 12.03
C PRO A 95 5.09 12.78 12.12
N TYR A 96 4.86 13.37 13.31
CA TYR A 96 4.99 14.81 13.61
C TYR A 96 6.32 15.47 13.19
N GLY A 97 7.34 14.72 12.75
CA GLY A 97 8.55 15.27 12.14
C GLY A 97 8.37 15.76 10.70
N TYR A 98 7.22 15.50 10.07
CA TYR A 98 6.83 15.88 8.71
C TYR A 98 5.52 16.69 8.71
N LEU A 99 5.34 17.57 9.71
CA LEU A 99 4.13 18.40 9.87
C LEU A 99 3.90 19.40 8.74
N ASP A 100 4.92 19.69 7.92
CA ASP A 100 4.70 20.42 6.68
C ASP A 100 3.93 19.51 5.72
N PRO A 101 2.83 19.99 5.10
CA PRO A 101 2.08 19.19 4.13
C PRO A 101 3.04 18.61 3.10
N ILE A 102 2.92 17.32 2.84
CA ILE A 102 3.83 16.62 1.93
C ILE A 102 3.57 17.16 0.52
N LYS A 103 4.42 18.11 0.09
CA LYS A 103 4.30 18.77 -1.22
C LYS A 103 4.64 17.82 -2.39
N ASP A 104 5.40 16.78 -2.10
CA ASP A 104 5.84 15.78 -3.06
C ASP A 104 5.88 14.40 -2.39
N PRO A 105 4.80 13.60 -2.53
CA PRO A 105 4.72 12.27 -1.96
C PRO A 105 5.75 11.29 -2.52
N GLU A 106 6.16 11.42 -3.79
CA GLU A 106 7.11 10.48 -4.41
C GLU A 106 8.50 10.62 -3.79
N ASN A 107 9.00 11.85 -3.68
CA ASN A 107 10.26 12.12 -3.01
C ASN A 107 10.18 11.85 -1.49
N SER A 108 9.02 12.06 -0.88
CA SER A 108 8.82 11.81 0.54
C SER A 108 8.82 10.33 0.89
N CYS A 109 8.15 9.48 0.11
CA CYS A 109 8.21 8.02 0.24
C CYS A 109 9.66 7.52 0.27
N ARG A 110 10.48 7.96 -0.70
CA ARG A 110 11.89 7.58 -0.81
C ARG A 110 12.72 8.02 0.39
N LYS A 111 12.43 9.20 0.95
CA LYS A 111 13.16 9.76 2.10
C LYS A 111 12.71 9.18 3.45
N MET A 112 11.43 8.87 3.59
CA MET A 112 10.84 8.34 4.81
C MET A 112 11.14 6.86 5.02
N GLY A 113 11.53 6.13 3.96
CA GLY A 113 11.89 4.72 4.07
C GLY A 113 10.74 3.87 4.62
N ILE A 114 9.52 4.10 4.10
CA ILE A 114 8.32 3.41 4.57
C ILE A 114 8.20 2.07 3.86
N SER A 115 8.02 0.99 4.60
CA SER A 115 7.92 -0.36 4.03
C SER A 115 6.86 -1.20 4.72
N LEU A 116 6.41 -2.22 4.01
CA LEU A 116 5.59 -3.31 4.52
C LEU A 116 6.39 -4.62 4.55
N SER A 117 6.07 -5.48 5.52
CA SER A 117 6.52 -6.86 5.57
C SER A 117 5.42 -7.78 6.08
N ALA A 118 5.06 -8.84 5.36
CA ALA A 118 4.12 -9.86 5.81
C ALA A 118 4.82 -10.88 6.72
N THR A 119 4.13 -11.37 7.75
CA THR A 119 4.62 -12.50 8.53
C THR A 119 4.59 -13.79 7.69
N PRO A 120 5.48 -14.77 7.93
CA PRO A 120 5.52 -16.00 7.14
C PRO A 120 4.21 -16.81 7.16
N ASP A 121 3.45 -16.71 8.25
CA ASP A 121 2.12 -17.31 8.40
C ASP A 121 1.00 -16.43 7.82
N SER A 122 1.30 -15.19 7.46
CA SER A 122 0.38 -14.17 6.96
C SER A 122 -0.83 -13.89 7.84
N ASN A 123 -0.68 -14.14 9.14
CA ASN A 123 -1.63 -13.66 10.12
C ASN A 123 -1.51 -12.14 10.30
N TYR A 124 -0.30 -11.60 10.11
CA TYR A 124 0.00 -10.19 10.30
C TYR A 124 0.79 -9.59 9.14
N PHE A 125 0.66 -8.28 8.96
CA PHE A 125 1.64 -7.48 8.26
C PHE A 125 2.18 -6.40 9.20
N LEU A 126 3.43 -6.04 8.96
CA LEU A 126 4.18 -5.04 9.68
C LEU A 126 4.36 -3.85 8.77
N SER A 127 3.98 -2.65 9.23
CA SER A 127 4.38 -1.40 8.60
C SER A 127 5.50 -0.77 9.39
N PHE A 128 6.51 -0.31 8.66
CA PHE A 128 7.67 0.39 9.21
C PHE A 128 7.65 1.81 8.69
N ILE A 129 7.61 2.79 9.59
CA ILE A 129 7.61 4.21 9.26
C ILE A 129 8.76 4.87 10.02
N ALA A 130 9.81 5.28 9.29
CA ALA A 130 10.94 5.95 9.92
C ALA A 130 10.63 7.43 10.19
N LYS A 131 10.95 7.90 11.40
CA LYS A 131 10.92 9.31 11.78
C LYS A 131 12.36 9.85 11.78
N ARG A 132 12.52 11.17 11.63
CA ARG A 132 13.85 11.82 11.74
C ARG A 132 14.47 11.51 13.12
N ARG A 133 15.79 11.23 13.13
CA ARG A 133 16.67 11.13 14.31
C ARG A 133 16.55 9.89 15.22
N LEU A 134 16.27 8.70 14.67
CA LEU A 134 16.31 7.37 15.34
C LEU A 134 14.98 6.86 15.93
N ASP A 135 13.90 7.64 15.83
CA ASP A 135 12.57 7.16 16.20
C ASP A 135 11.95 6.35 15.05
N LEU A 136 11.34 5.20 15.38
CA LEU A 136 10.71 4.30 14.43
C LEU A 136 9.32 3.92 14.94
N TYR A 137 8.32 3.97 14.05
CA TYR A 137 7.03 3.37 14.31
C TYR A 137 6.96 2.04 13.58
N LEU A 138 6.91 0.96 14.37
CA LEU A 138 6.55 -0.36 13.90
C LEU A 138 5.11 -0.61 14.32
N GLN A 139 4.24 -0.86 13.35
CA GLN A 139 2.87 -1.25 13.62
C GLN A 139 2.64 -2.64 13.06
N ALA A 140 1.88 -3.46 13.77
CA ALA A 140 1.50 -4.79 13.37
C ALA A 140 -0.03 -4.83 13.26
N TRP A 141 -0.51 -5.41 12.18
CA TRP A 141 -1.92 -5.44 11.84
C TRP A 141 -2.29 -6.83 11.35
N LYS A 142 -3.51 -7.27 11.64
CA LYS A 142 -4.01 -8.55 11.13
C LYS A 142 -4.38 -8.46 9.66
N PHE A 143 -3.99 -9.45 8.86
CA PHE A 143 -4.36 -9.54 7.44
C PHE A 143 -5.87 -9.73 7.20
N ASP A 144 -6.60 -10.27 8.18
CA ASP A 144 -8.01 -10.60 8.00
C ASP A 144 -8.95 -9.39 8.08
N ASN A 145 -8.62 -8.44 8.96
CA ASN A 145 -9.50 -7.31 9.23
C ASN A 145 -8.76 -5.97 9.35
N GLY A 146 -7.42 -5.97 9.31
CA GLY A 146 -6.63 -4.74 9.48
C GLY A 146 -6.72 -4.15 10.89
N GLN A 147 -7.01 -4.95 11.91
CA GLN A 147 -6.95 -4.54 13.32
C GLN A 147 -5.59 -4.80 13.95
#